data_AF-A0A2G8KI58-F1
#
_entry.id   AF-A0A2G8KI58-F1
#
_cell.length_a   1.000
_cell.length_b   1.000
_cell.length_c   1.000
_cell.angle_alpha   90.00
_cell.angle_beta   90.00
_cell.angle_gamma   90.00
#
_symmetry.space_group_name_H-M   'P 1'
#
loop_
_entity.id
_entity.type
_entity.pdbx_description
1 polymer ?
#
loop_
_entity_poly.entity_id
_entity_poly.type
_entity_poly.pdbx_seq_one_letter_code
_entity_poly.pdbx_strand_id
1 'polypeptide(L)'
;MGIDGFGSAFSCLWCKCPAKERFDTGKQWSMTDATLGARSIEEIVKCSKLKQKSVQFSCSHAPLFPNIPITHVVPDTLHLFLRVADQLVSHLLTELRKRDNLSVSSTLYAPEKCANMRRFENFVQKLNIEWQFYVNKESKRVSSRDFTGPEHWKIFNNIDLAEMIPGHPKLELITSLWTRFVTIVTMLKDKIPKDEIPAFRETTKDWLNTFNLVYITTNVTPYMHVLVYHVNESLELHGNLSHFSQQGLEKLNDRVTGWYFRSSNHKGVEALKQIMLKQNRLELLEEKHQRGPNST
;
A
#
# COMPACT_ATOMS: atom_id res chain seq x y z
N MET A 1 -14.03 -0.08 -11.60
CA MET A 1 -15.25 0.06 -10.77
C MET A 1 -15.96 1.42 -10.91
N GLY A 2 -15.40 2.40 -11.63
CA GLY A 2 -16.10 3.67 -11.87
C GLY A 2 -16.18 4.60 -10.65
N ILE A 3 -15.44 4.30 -9.60
CA ILE A 3 -15.28 5.11 -8.39
C ILE A 3 -14.07 6.02 -8.56
N ASP A 4 -14.17 7.25 -8.05
CA ASP A 4 -13.09 8.24 -8.06
C ASP A 4 -11.88 7.76 -7.24
N GLY A 5 -10.70 8.22 -7.63
CA GLY A 5 -9.44 7.83 -7.01
C GLY A 5 -9.30 8.20 -5.53
N PHE A 6 -8.13 7.86 -4.99
CA PHE A 6 -7.78 7.91 -3.56
C PHE A 6 -8.09 9.24 -2.84
N GLY A 7 -7.96 10.38 -3.54
CA GLY A 7 -8.22 11.72 -3.00
C GLY A 7 -9.70 12.09 -2.87
N SER A 8 -10.62 11.22 -3.26
CA SER A 8 -12.05 11.49 -3.20
C SER A 8 -12.63 11.39 -1.78
N ALA A 9 -13.79 12.02 -1.58
CA ALA A 9 -14.50 11.98 -0.31
C ALA A 9 -14.93 10.56 0.08
N PHE A 10 -15.16 9.68 -0.89
CA PHE A 10 -15.59 8.29 -0.69
C PHE A 10 -14.75 7.32 -1.51
N SER A 11 -13.45 7.26 -1.23
CA SER A 11 -12.50 6.46 -2.02
C SER A 11 -12.46 4.96 -1.70
N CYS A 12 -13.18 4.50 -0.67
CA CYS A 12 -13.25 3.06 -0.39
C CYS A 12 -14.08 2.34 -1.46
N LEU A 13 -13.52 1.24 -1.97
CA LEU A 13 -14.16 0.43 -3.00
C LEU A 13 -15.35 -0.38 -2.47
N TRP A 14 -15.27 -0.82 -1.21
CA TRP A 14 -16.21 -1.77 -0.63
C TRP A 14 -17.33 -1.10 0.17
N CYS A 15 -17.07 0.06 0.78
CA CYS A 15 -18.07 0.78 1.56
C CYS A 15 -18.12 2.28 1.26
N LYS A 16 -19.14 2.94 1.79
CA LYS A 16 -19.40 4.38 1.66
C LYS A 16 -18.81 5.19 2.82
N CYS A 17 -17.73 4.73 3.46
CA CYS A 17 -17.04 5.48 4.51
C CYS A 17 -16.49 6.81 3.97
N PRO A 18 -16.90 7.97 4.53
CA PRO A 18 -16.36 9.25 4.12
C PRO A 18 -14.92 9.43 4.62
N ALA A 19 -14.13 10.20 3.89
CA ALA A 19 -12.73 10.45 4.19
C ALA A 19 -12.48 11.02 5.59
N LYS A 20 -13.43 11.83 6.07
CA LYS A 20 -13.37 12.48 7.38
C LYS A 20 -13.68 11.53 8.54
N GLU A 21 -14.15 10.31 8.28
CA GLU A 21 -14.56 9.36 9.33
C GLU A 21 -13.68 8.11 9.37
N ARG A 22 -12.68 7.99 8.49
CA ARG A 22 -11.80 6.80 8.44
C ARG A 22 -11.06 6.55 9.75
N PHE A 23 -10.81 7.60 10.53
CA PHE A 23 -10.13 7.52 11.81
C PHE A 23 -11.00 6.95 12.93
N ASP A 24 -12.33 7.02 12.79
CA ASP A 24 -13.28 6.69 13.85
C ASP A 24 -13.45 5.17 13.93
N THR A 25 -12.84 4.56 14.94
CA THR A 25 -12.91 3.12 15.25
C THR A 25 -14.17 2.71 15.98
N GLY A 26 -14.98 3.67 16.45
CA GLY A 26 -16.30 3.41 17.02
C GLY A 26 -17.35 3.11 15.97
N LYS A 27 -17.09 3.45 14.70
CA LYS A 27 -17.96 3.13 13.57
C LYS A 27 -17.65 1.76 13.00
N GLN A 28 -18.66 1.15 12.39
CA GLN A 28 -18.53 -0.11 11.69
C GLN A 28 -18.78 0.09 10.20
N TRP A 29 -17.98 -0.62 9.41
CA TRP A 29 -18.06 -0.63 7.96
C TRP A 29 -17.94 -2.08 7.49
N SER A 30 -18.69 -2.44 6.46
CA SER A 30 -18.70 -3.79 5.90
C SER A 30 -18.55 -3.79 4.38
N MET A 31 -18.00 -4.88 3.85
CA MET A 31 -17.98 -5.24 2.43
C MET A 31 -19.30 -5.85 1.94
N THR A 32 -20.12 -6.38 2.85
CA THR A 32 -21.31 -7.18 2.52
C THR A 32 -22.61 -6.63 3.10
N ASP A 33 -22.55 -6.01 4.28
CA ASP A 33 -23.73 -5.45 4.95
C ASP A 33 -24.02 -4.01 4.50
N ALA A 34 -25.11 -3.84 3.75
CA ALA A 34 -25.56 -2.54 3.26
C ALA A 34 -25.93 -1.56 4.38
N THR A 35 -26.37 -2.03 5.55
CA THR A 35 -26.66 -1.19 6.72
C THR A 35 -25.38 -0.61 7.33
N LEU A 36 -24.26 -1.31 7.15
CA LEU A 36 -22.91 -0.87 7.50
C LEU A 36 -22.18 -0.24 6.31
N GLY A 37 -22.94 0.29 5.36
CA GLY A 37 -22.42 1.11 4.27
C GLY A 37 -21.77 0.34 3.12
N ALA A 38 -21.91 -0.98 3.04
CA ALA A 38 -21.43 -1.76 1.90
C ALA A 38 -21.98 -1.22 0.57
N ARG A 39 -21.18 -1.33 -0.49
CA ARG A 39 -21.56 -0.97 -1.86
C ARG A 39 -22.05 -2.21 -2.61
N SER A 40 -22.93 -2.00 -3.59
CA SER A 40 -23.27 -3.00 -4.60
C SER A 40 -22.98 -2.47 -6.01
N ILE A 41 -22.86 -3.36 -7.01
CA ILE A 41 -22.67 -2.93 -8.40
C ILE A 41 -23.87 -2.11 -8.88
N GLU A 42 -25.08 -2.54 -8.54
CA GLU A 42 -26.33 -1.88 -8.88
C GLU A 42 -26.37 -0.47 -8.29
N GLU A 43 -25.94 -0.32 -7.03
CA GLU A 43 -25.82 0.97 -6.38
C GLU A 43 -24.80 1.86 -7.08
N ILE A 44 -23.61 1.34 -7.43
CA ILE A 44 -22.60 2.13 -8.15
C ILE A 44 -23.15 2.63 -9.50
N VAL A 45 -23.81 1.76 -10.26
CA VAL A 45 -24.43 2.12 -11.56
C VAL A 45 -25.54 3.16 -11.39
N LYS A 46 -26.32 3.06 -10.31
CA LYS A 46 -27.36 4.06 -10.00
C LYS A 46 -26.73 5.40 -9.63
N CYS A 47 -25.76 5.39 -8.73
CA CYS A 47 -25.05 6.58 -8.28
C CYS A 47 -24.32 7.29 -9.43
N SER A 48 -23.76 6.55 -10.39
CA SER A 48 -23.05 7.15 -11.53
C SER A 48 -23.94 7.92 -12.50
N LYS A 49 -25.26 7.78 -12.39
CA LYS A 49 -26.23 8.54 -13.20
C LYS A 49 -26.73 9.79 -12.47
N LEU A 50 -26.38 9.98 -11.20
CA LEU A 50 -26.81 11.13 -10.40
C LEU A 50 -26.03 12.39 -10.79
N LYS A 51 -26.73 13.53 -10.85
CA LYS A 51 -26.11 14.83 -11.15
C LYS A 51 -25.44 15.48 -9.93
N GLN A 52 -25.86 15.12 -8.73
CA GLN A 52 -25.36 15.69 -7.48
C GLN A 52 -24.21 14.86 -6.93
N LYS A 53 -23.02 15.47 -6.83
CA LYS A 53 -21.79 14.81 -6.35
C LYS A 53 -21.88 14.32 -4.90
N SER A 54 -22.63 15.00 -4.04
CA SER A 54 -22.77 14.65 -2.61
C SER A 54 -23.45 13.30 -2.38
N VAL A 55 -24.38 12.92 -3.25
CA VAL A 55 -25.15 11.65 -3.18
C VAL A 55 -24.62 10.58 -4.15
N GLN A 56 -23.59 10.92 -4.92
CA GLN A 56 -22.95 10.01 -5.86
C GLN A 56 -21.95 9.06 -5.16
N PHE A 57 -21.56 9.35 -3.91
CA PHE A 57 -20.56 8.57 -3.17
C PHE A 57 -19.29 8.29 -3.99
N SER A 58 -18.86 9.30 -4.76
CA SER A 58 -17.71 9.22 -5.67
C SER A 58 -17.81 8.19 -6.80
N CYS A 59 -19.01 7.71 -7.15
CA CYS A 59 -19.23 6.85 -8.31
C CYS A 59 -19.36 7.68 -9.59
N SER A 60 -18.27 8.14 -10.21
CA SER A 60 -18.34 8.99 -11.42
C SER A 60 -18.75 8.26 -12.70
N HIS A 61 -18.53 6.94 -12.79
CA HIS A 61 -18.81 6.17 -13.99
C HIS A 61 -19.43 4.81 -13.65
N ALA A 62 -20.13 4.21 -14.61
CA ALA A 62 -20.55 2.82 -14.46
C ALA A 62 -19.31 1.89 -14.45
N PRO A 63 -19.33 0.78 -13.70
CA PRO A 63 -18.27 -0.22 -13.77
C PRO A 63 -18.16 -0.80 -15.19
N LEU A 64 -16.93 -0.91 -15.71
CA LEU A 64 -16.67 -1.55 -17.00
C LEU A 64 -17.05 -3.03 -17.01
N PHE A 65 -16.89 -3.70 -15.86
CA PHE A 65 -17.22 -5.11 -15.65
C PHE A 65 -18.30 -5.23 -14.57
N PRO A 66 -19.58 -4.97 -14.90
CA PRO A 66 -20.67 -5.00 -13.91
C PRO A 66 -20.97 -6.43 -13.42
N ASN A 67 -20.54 -7.45 -14.14
CA ASN A 67 -20.77 -8.85 -13.77
C ASN A 67 -19.79 -9.38 -12.71
N ILE A 68 -18.79 -8.58 -12.31
CA ILE A 68 -17.85 -8.95 -11.25
C ILE A 68 -18.36 -8.36 -9.93
N PRO A 69 -18.80 -9.20 -8.96
CA PRO A 69 -19.21 -8.72 -7.65
C PRO A 69 -18.11 -7.94 -6.95
N ILE A 70 -18.47 -6.91 -6.17
CA ILE A 70 -17.51 -6.11 -5.39
C ILE A 70 -16.73 -6.98 -4.41
N THR A 71 -17.38 -8.00 -3.83
CA THR A 71 -16.76 -8.97 -2.92
C THR A 71 -15.69 -9.82 -3.58
N HIS A 72 -15.65 -9.91 -4.91
CA HIS A 72 -14.59 -10.61 -5.66
C HIS A 72 -13.39 -9.72 -5.99
N VAL A 73 -13.46 -8.42 -5.67
CA VAL A 73 -12.28 -7.55 -5.70
C VAL A 73 -11.60 -7.66 -4.34
N VAL A 74 -10.54 -8.46 -4.29
CA VAL A 74 -9.81 -8.76 -3.05
C VAL A 74 -8.77 -7.66 -2.77
N PRO A 75 -8.61 -7.19 -1.52
CA PRO A 75 -7.55 -6.25 -1.16
C PRO A 75 -6.16 -6.79 -1.52
N ASP A 76 -5.36 -6.00 -2.23
CA ASP A 76 -3.97 -6.36 -2.49
C ASP A 76 -3.10 -6.07 -1.27
N THR A 77 -2.59 -7.14 -0.67
CA THR A 77 -1.74 -7.10 0.52
C THR A 77 -0.37 -6.46 0.25
N LEU A 78 0.15 -6.53 -0.99
CA LEU A 78 1.42 -5.91 -1.35
C LEU A 78 1.32 -4.38 -1.30
N HIS A 79 0.38 -3.81 -2.07
CA HIS A 79 0.20 -2.35 -2.08
C HIS A 79 -0.34 -1.82 -0.76
N LEU A 80 -1.13 -2.61 -0.01
CA LEU A 80 -1.53 -2.25 1.35
C LEU A 80 -0.30 -2.05 2.24
N PHE A 81 0.63 -3.01 2.24
CA PHE A 81 1.88 -2.90 3.00
C PHE A 81 2.67 -1.65 2.56
N LEU A 82 2.93 -1.50 1.27
CA LEU A 82 3.74 -0.39 0.74
C LEU A 82 3.15 0.97 1.14
N ARG A 83 1.84 1.17 0.95
CA ARG A 83 1.20 2.47 1.16
C ARG A 83 1.07 2.85 2.63
N VAL A 84 0.92 1.87 3.52
CA VAL A 84 0.93 2.13 4.96
C VAL A 84 2.37 2.34 5.45
N ALA A 85 3.34 1.57 4.95
CA ALA A 85 4.76 1.75 5.26
C ALA A 85 5.27 3.13 4.83
N ASP A 86 4.97 3.55 3.60
CA ASP A 86 5.27 4.88 3.06
C ASP A 86 4.75 5.98 3.99
N GLN A 87 3.52 5.83 4.50
CA GLN A 87 2.90 6.82 5.39
C GLN A 87 3.64 6.92 6.73
N LEU A 88 4.03 5.78 7.33
CA LEU A 88 4.80 5.75 8.58
C LEU A 88 6.19 6.38 8.39
N VAL A 89 6.89 6.01 7.31
CA VAL A 89 8.20 6.59 6.96
C VAL A 89 8.06 8.09 6.69
N SER A 90 7.04 8.52 5.95
CA SER A 90 6.76 9.93 5.67
C SER A 90 6.58 10.73 6.97
N HIS A 91 5.89 10.18 7.96
CA HIS A 91 5.77 10.81 9.28
C HIS A 91 7.09 10.94 10.01
N LEU A 92 7.93 9.89 9.99
CA LEU A 92 9.28 9.98 10.54
C LEU A 92 10.09 11.08 9.83
N LEU A 93 10.09 11.08 8.49
CA LEU A 93 10.81 12.09 7.70
C LEU A 93 10.33 13.51 7.98
N THR A 94 9.02 13.71 8.17
CA THR A 94 8.46 15.00 8.58
C THR A 94 8.94 15.41 9.97
N GLU A 95 9.04 14.48 10.92
CA GLU A 95 9.55 14.77 12.26
C GLU A 95 11.05 15.13 12.23
N LEU A 96 11.86 14.41 11.46
CA LEU A 96 13.28 14.74 11.28
C LEU A 96 13.47 16.13 10.65
N ARG A 97 12.66 16.47 9.63
CA ARG A 97 12.67 17.81 9.02
C ARG A 97 12.31 18.91 10.02
N LYS A 98 11.32 18.68 10.88
CA LYS A 98 10.94 19.64 11.92
C LYS A 98 12.09 19.88 12.90
N ARG A 99 12.78 18.83 13.32
CA ARG A 99 13.95 18.93 14.21
C ARG A 99 15.13 19.66 13.58
N ASP A 100 15.29 19.52 12.26
CA ASP A 100 16.28 20.27 11.47
C ASP A 100 15.80 21.69 11.10
N ASN A 101 14.65 22.15 11.61
CA ASN A 101 14.03 23.45 11.27
C ASN A 101 13.82 23.67 9.77
N LEU A 102 13.65 22.58 9.00
CA LEU A 102 13.34 22.66 7.58
C LEU A 102 11.86 22.90 7.38
N SER A 103 11.52 24.07 6.85
CA SER A 103 10.16 24.32 6.39
C SER A 103 9.84 23.44 5.19
N VAL A 104 8.56 23.17 4.97
CA VAL A 104 8.10 22.38 3.81
C VAL A 104 8.47 23.04 2.48
N SER A 105 8.81 24.34 2.45
CA SER A 105 9.23 25.09 1.25
C SER A 105 10.73 25.38 1.20
N SER A 106 11.53 24.82 2.11
CA SER A 106 12.96 25.12 2.16
C SER A 106 13.66 24.60 0.91
N THR A 107 14.19 25.52 0.11
CA THR A 107 15.06 25.26 -1.03
C THR A 107 16.51 25.00 -0.61
N LEU A 108 16.81 25.17 0.68
CA LEU A 108 18.15 25.18 1.28
C LEU A 108 18.46 23.84 1.98
N TYR A 109 18.28 22.72 1.29
CA TYR A 109 18.80 21.45 1.80
C TYR A 109 20.33 21.47 1.71
N ALA A 110 20.95 21.67 2.87
CA ALA A 110 22.38 21.58 3.09
C ALA A 110 22.62 20.37 4.00
N PRO A 111 23.13 19.23 3.49
CA PRO A 111 23.34 18.01 4.28
C PRO A 111 24.15 18.25 5.56
N GLU A 112 25.09 19.20 5.53
CA GLU A 112 25.90 19.64 6.67
C GLU A 112 25.11 20.37 7.77
N LYS A 113 23.94 20.94 7.46
CA LYS A 113 23.07 21.64 8.41
C LYS A 113 21.88 20.80 8.88
N CYS A 114 21.61 19.67 8.21
CA CYS A 114 20.43 18.83 8.47
C CYS A 114 20.86 17.52 9.16
N ALA A 115 21.25 17.63 10.43
CA ALA A 115 21.85 16.52 11.17
C ALA A 115 20.91 15.31 11.33
N ASN A 116 19.61 15.55 11.55
CA ASN A 116 18.64 14.48 11.76
C ASN A 116 18.30 13.76 10.44
N MET A 117 18.11 14.51 9.35
CA MET A 117 17.93 13.92 8.02
C MET A 117 19.17 13.14 7.59
N ARG A 118 20.37 13.69 7.78
CA ARG A 118 21.63 13.00 7.46
C ARG A 118 21.83 11.74 8.29
N ARG A 119 21.39 11.73 9.56
CA ARG A 119 21.38 10.51 10.39
C ARG A 119 20.55 9.41 9.76
N PHE A 120 19.34 9.72 9.32
CA PHE A 120 18.47 8.75 8.65
C PHE A 120 19.07 8.27 7.31
N GLU A 121 19.62 9.18 6.50
CA GLU A 121 20.29 8.82 5.25
C GLU A 121 21.47 7.86 5.49
N ASN A 122 22.34 8.17 6.46
CA ASN A 122 23.45 7.30 6.85
C ASN A 122 22.96 5.93 7.36
N PHE A 123 21.86 5.90 8.12
CA PHE A 123 21.24 4.65 8.57
C PHE A 123 20.78 3.80 7.38
N VAL A 124 20.07 4.39 6.43
CA VAL A 124 19.59 3.68 5.23
C VAL A 124 20.77 3.17 4.39
N GLN A 125 21.81 3.97 4.21
CA GLN A 125 23.02 3.56 3.47
C GLN A 125 23.76 2.40 4.15
N LYS A 126 23.81 2.36 5.49
CA LYS A 126 24.36 1.23 6.26
C LYS A 126 23.61 -0.09 6.01
N LEU A 127 22.34 -0.03 5.60
CA LEU A 127 21.54 -1.22 5.22
C LEU A 127 21.81 -1.69 3.77
N ASN A 128 22.82 -1.12 3.12
CA ASN A 128 23.17 -1.33 1.72
C ASN A 128 21.99 -0.99 0.79
N ILE A 129 21.39 0.18 1.03
CA ILE A 129 20.31 0.75 0.23
C ILE A 129 20.83 2.06 -0.36
N GLU A 130 20.91 2.13 -1.69
CA GLU A 130 21.30 3.36 -2.39
C GLU A 130 20.15 4.36 -2.35
N TRP A 131 20.22 5.29 -1.39
CA TRP A 131 19.18 6.26 -1.12
C TRP A 131 19.77 7.55 -0.54
N GLN A 132 19.21 8.68 -0.95
CA GLN A 132 19.63 10.01 -0.52
C GLN A 132 18.50 11.02 -0.70
N PHE A 133 18.56 12.11 0.06
CA PHE A 133 17.71 13.26 -0.18
C PHE A 133 18.25 14.12 -1.33
N TYR A 134 17.33 14.72 -2.09
CA TYR A 134 17.66 15.68 -3.14
C TYR A 134 16.63 16.81 -3.20
N VAL A 135 17.02 17.95 -3.76
CA VAL A 135 16.08 19.04 -4.04
C VAL A 135 15.41 18.76 -5.38
N ASN A 136 14.11 18.53 -5.36
CA ASN A 136 13.33 18.32 -6.58
C ASN A 136 13.32 19.62 -7.41
N LYS A 137 13.67 19.52 -8.70
CA LYS A 137 13.86 20.69 -9.59
C LYS A 137 12.58 21.50 -9.82
N GLU A 138 11.43 20.83 -9.83
CA GLU A 138 10.12 21.42 -10.12
C GLU A 138 9.51 22.04 -8.86
N SER A 139 9.37 21.24 -7.80
CA SER A 139 8.76 21.70 -6.56
C SER A 139 9.69 22.58 -5.72
N LYS A 140 11.01 22.55 -5.99
CA LYS A 140 12.06 23.16 -5.16
C LYS A 140 12.07 22.65 -3.71
N ARG A 141 11.45 21.50 -3.46
CA ARG A 141 11.35 20.88 -2.13
C ARG A 141 12.35 19.75 -1.98
N VAL A 142 12.73 19.49 -0.73
CA VAL A 142 13.51 18.30 -0.38
C VAL A 142 12.65 17.06 -0.56
N SER A 143 13.08 16.19 -1.46
CA SER A 143 12.43 14.95 -1.84
C SER A 143 13.40 13.79 -1.68
N SER A 144 12.85 12.59 -1.73
CA SER A 144 13.59 11.35 -1.85
C SER A 144 12.84 10.45 -2.84
N ARG A 145 13.48 9.38 -3.30
CA ARG A 145 12.76 8.31 -3.98
C ARG A 145 11.96 7.50 -2.97
N ASP A 146 10.93 6.82 -3.45
CA ASP A 146 10.17 5.84 -2.68
C ASP A 146 11.02 4.59 -2.40
N PHE A 147 10.68 3.90 -1.32
CA PHE A 147 11.29 2.62 -0.96
C PHE A 147 10.53 1.46 -1.59
N THR A 148 11.28 0.47 -2.05
CA THR A 148 10.71 -0.80 -2.51
C THR A 148 10.23 -1.63 -1.32
N GLY A 149 9.41 -2.65 -1.59
CA GLY A 149 8.95 -3.58 -0.55
C GLY A 149 10.09 -4.19 0.28
N PRO A 150 11.13 -4.77 -0.34
CA PRO A 150 12.29 -5.29 0.39
C PRO A 150 13.04 -4.23 1.21
N GLU A 151 13.14 -2.99 0.72
CA GLU A 151 13.79 -1.90 1.44
C GLU A 151 13.00 -1.48 2.68
N HIS A 152 11.66 -1.40 2.58
CA HIS A 152 10.80 -1.19 3.75
C HIS A 152 11.04 -2.29 4.79
N TRP A 153 11.05 -3.56 4.40
CA TRP A 153 11.33 -4.65 5.34
C TRP A 153 12.69 -4.49 6.04
N LYS A 154 13.74 -4.13 5.30
CA LYS A 154 15.07 -3.86 5.89
C LYS A 154 15.02 -2.71 6.89
N ILE A 155 14.37 -1.60 6.54
CA ILE A 155 14.26 -0.43 7.42
C ILE A 155 13.50 -0.79 8.69
N PHE A 156 12.29 -1.32 8.57
CA PHE A 156 11.44 -1.62 9.72
C PHE A 156 12.05 -2.65 10.68
N ASN A 157 12.83 -3.60 10.17
CA ASN A 157 13.48 -4.63 10.99
C ASN A 157 14.75 -4.15 11.71
N ASN A 158 15.37 -3.05 11.28
CA ASN A 158 16.68 -2.61 11.79
C ASN A 158 16.66 -1.19 12.38
N ILE A 159 15.57 -0.45 12.23
CA ILE A 159 15.48 0.93 12.71
C ILE A 159 15.36 0.99 14.23
N ASP A 160 16.23 1.78 14.84
CA ASP A 160 16.05 2.21 16.23
C ASP A 160 15.41 3.61 16.24
N LEU A 161 14.11 3.66 16.53
CA LEU A 161 13.37 4.91 16.61
C LEU A 161 13.83 5.80 17.78
N ALA A 162 14.38 5.23 18.85
CA ALA A 162 14.93 6.01 19.96
C ALA A 162 16.19 6.75 19.52
N GLU A 163 17.03 6.12 18.68
CA GLU A 163 18.19 6.76 18.06
C GLU A 163 17.76 7.80 17.00
N MET A 164 16.72 7.53 16.21
CA MET A 164 16.29 8.45 15.15
C MET A 164 15.59 9.71 15.67
N ILE A 165 14.73 9.58 16.68
CA ILE A 165 13.97 10.69 17.26
C ILE A 165 14.12 10.77 18.79
N PRO A 166 15.34 10.99 19.30
CA PRO A 166 15.61 11.00 20.74
C PRO A 166 14.76 12.05 21.46
N GLY A 167 14.26 11.70 22.65
CA GLY A 167 13.43 12.59 23.48
C GLY A 167 12.04 12.92 22.91
N HIS A 168 11.56 12.21 21.88
CA HIS A 168 10.21 12.44 21.37
C HIS A 168 9.15 12.05 22.44
N PRO A 169 8.19 12.93 22.79
CA PRO A 169 7.22 12.67 23.86
C PRO A 169 6.37 11.41 23.64
N LYS A 170 6.14 11.03 22.39
CA LYS A 170 5.35 9.85 21.99
C LYS A 170 6.22 8.68 21.50
N LEU A 171 7.50 8.63 21.84
CA LEU A 171 8.44 7.64 21.31
C LEU A 171 7.93 6.21 21.48
N GLU A 172 7.48 5.84 22.69
CA GLU A 172 6.97 4.49 22.97
C GLU A 172 5.78 4.11 22.10
N LEU A 173 4.85 5.05 21.88
CA LEU A 173 3.69 4.83 21.02
C LEU A 173 4.10 4.65 19.55
N ILE A 174 5.07 5.44 19.06
CA ILE A 174 5.58 5.33 17.68
C ILE A 174 6.28 3.98 17.49
N THR A 175 7.12 3.56 18.44
CA THR A 175 7.80 2.26 18.41
C THR A 175 6.78 1.13 18.40
N SER A 176 5.83 1.14 19.34
CA SER A 176 4.74 0.15 19.40
C SER A 176 3.95 0.11 18.08
N LEU A 177 3.64 1.26 17.49
CA LEU A 177 2.93 1.37 16.22
C LEU A 177 3.67 0.70 15.07
N TRP A 178 4.98 0.93 14.94
CA TRP A 178 5.81 0.33 13.89
C TRP A 178 5.95 -1.18 14.08
N THR A 179 6.25 -1.62 15.31
CA THR A 179 6.39 -3.05 15.63
C THR A 179 5.08 -3.82 15.42
N ARG A 180 3.94 -3.26 15.83
CA ARG A 180 2.62 -3.86 15.61
C ARG A 180 2.27 -3.89 14.12
N PHE A 181 2.61 -2.85 13.36
CA PHE A 181 2.40 -2.85 11.91
C PHE A 181 3.16 -4.01 11.25
N VAL A 182 4.44 -4.18 11.57
CA VAL A 182 5.28 -5.29 11.07
C VAL A 182 4.67 -6.65 11.42
N THR A 183 4.15 -6.79 12.64
CA THR A 183 3.47 -8.01 13.10
C THR A 183 2.24 -8.30 12.24
N ILE A 184 1.35 -7.31 12.05
CA ILE A 184 0.14 -7.42 11.24
C ILE A 184 0.48 -7.86 9.80
N VAL A 185 1.45 -7.21 9.16
CA VAL A 185 1.79 -7.56 7.77
C VAL A 185 2.54 -8.88 7.64
N THR A 186 3.22 -9.33 8.70
CA THR A 186 3.79 -10.69 8.75
C THR A 186 2.69 -11.73 8.82
N MET A 187 1.68 -11.52 9.68
CA MET A 187 0.51 -12.41 9.76
C MET A 187 -0.20 -12.56 8.40
N LEU A 188 -0.30 -11.48 7.62
CA LEU A 188 -0.93 -11.50 6.29
C LEU A 188 -0.14 -12.24 5.20
N LYS A 189 1.14 -12.53 5.43
CA LYS A 189 1.93 -13.37 4.51
C LYS A 189 1.58 -14.85 4.68
N ASP A 190 1.23 -15.23 5.90
CA ASP A 190 0.88 -16.59 6.26
C ASP A 190 -0.65 -16.81 6.20
N LYS A 191 -1.06 -18.07 6.28
CA LYS A 191 -2.47 -18.41 6.36
C LYS A 191 -2.97 -18.16 7.78
N ILE A 192 -3.83 -17.16 7.95
CA ILE A 192 -4.53 -16.91 9.22
C ILE A 192 -5.67 -17.94 9.37
N PRO A 193 -5.70 -18.74 10.45
CA PRO A 193 -6.82 -19.63 10.77
C PRO A 193 -8.13 -18.86 10.96
N LYS A 194 -9.27 -19.48 10.62
CA LYS A 194 -10.58 -18.80 10.68
C LYS A 194 -10.95 -18.35 12.09
N ASP A 195 -10.57 -19.12 13.10
CA ASP A 195 -10.77 -18.86 14.51
C ASP A 195 -9.91 -17.70 15.04
N GLU A 196 -8.81 -17.37 14.37
CA GLU A 196 -7.94 -16.23 14.72
C GLU A 196 -8.36 -14.91 14.04
N ILE A 197 -9.26 -14.94 13.05
CA ILE A 197 -9.72 -13.74 12.34
C ILE A 197 -10.32 -12.68 13.29
N PRO A 198 -11.15 -13.02 14.30
CA PRO A 198 -11.64 -12.04 15.27
C PRO A 198 -10.50 -11.36 16.05
N ALA A 199 -9.48 -12.11 16.46
CA ALA A 199 -8.32 -11.55 17.15
C ALA A 199 -7.48 -10.65 16.24
N PHE A 200 -7.34 -11.03 14.96
CA PHE A 200 -6.72 -10.19 13.94
C PHE A 200 -7.47 -8.85 13.77
N ARG A 201 -8.81 -8.89 13.70
CA ARG A 201 -9.66 -7.69 13.58
C ARG A 201 -9.46 -6.72 14.75
N GLU A 202 -9.41 -7.22 15.99
CA GLU A 202 -9.17 -6.36 17.15
C GLU A 202 -7.74 -5.82 17.16
N THR A 203 -6.75 -6.63 16.73
CA THR A 203 -5.35 -6.20 16.59
C THR A 203 -5.20 -5.02 15.61
N THR A 204 -5.87 -5.06 14.45
CA THR A 204 -5.81 -3.98 13.46
C THR A 204 -6.54 -2.72 13.93
N LYS A 205 -7.67 -2.86 14.64
CA LYS A 205 -8.36 -1.72 15.27
C LYS A 205 -7.50 -1.05 16.35
N ASP A 206 -6.90 -1.82 17.24
CA ASP A 206 -6.01 -1.29 18.28
C ASP A 206 -4.80 -0.58 17.69
N TRP A 207 -4.29 -1.10 16.58
CA TRP A 207 -3.24 -0.44 15.82
C TRP A 207 -3.68 0.93 15.29
N LEU A 208 -4.88 1.05 14.72
CA LEU A 208 -5.41 2.34 14.26
C LEU A 208 -5.72 3.30 15.43
N ASN A 209 -6.21 2.78 16.56
CA ASN A 209 -6.36 3.58 17.78
C ASN A 209 -5.01 4.16 18.23
N THR A 210 -3.96 3.33 18.24
CA THR A 210 -2.59 3.78 18.54
C THR A 210 -2.12 4.84 17.54
N PHE A 211 -2.41 4.63 16.24
CA PHE A 211 -2.08 5.60 15.19
C PHE A 211 -2.73 6.98 15.46
N ASN A 212 -4.01 7.00 15.83
CA ASN A 212 -4.76 8.22 16.14
C ASN A 212 -4.25 8.94 17.40
N LEU A 213 -3.65 8.23 18.35
CA LEU A 213 -2.99 8.85 19.51
C LEU A 213 -1.70 9.57 19.11
N VAL A 214 -1.02 9.09 18.07
CA VAL A 214 0.26 9.63 17.60
C VAL A 214 0.06 10.76 16.59
N TYR A 215 -0.76 10.53 15.57
CA TYR A 215 -0.92 11.37 14.39
C TYR A 215 -2.33 11.96 14.26
N ILE A 216 -2.46 13.04 13.49
CA ILE A 216 -3.75 13.67 13.23
C ILE A 216 -4.64 12.79 12.36
N THR A 217 -5.95 12.89 12.57
CA THR A 217 -6.97 12.03 11.94
C THR A 217 -6.99 12.09 10.41
N THR A 218 -6.60 13.23 9.82
CA THR A 218 -6.51 13.38 8.36
C THR A 218 -5.42 12.53 7.71
N ASN A 219 -4.49 11.99 8.51
CA ASN A 219 -3.42 11.13 8.02
C ASN A 219 -3.85 9.67 7.88
N VAL A 220 -5.05 9.31 8.32
CA VAL A 220 -5.60 7.96 8.14
C VAL A 220 -5.93 7.76 6.66
N THR A 221 -5.14 6.90 6.03
CA THR A 221 -5.25 6.65 4.59
C THR A 221 -6.39 5.65 4.29
N PRO A 222 -6.94 5.67 3.07
CA PRO A 222 -7.76 4.59 2.53
C PRO A 222 -7.19 3.19 2.75
N TYR A 223 -5.88 2.97 2.64
CA TYR A 223 -5.28 1.66 2.90
C TYR A 223 -5.33 1.26 4.37
N MET A 224 -5.20 2.22 5.30
CA MET A 224 -5.40 1.96 6.73
C MET A 224 -6.87 1.59 7.02
N HIS A 225 -7.81 2.29 6.39
CA HIS A 225 -9.23 1.93 6.48
C HIS A 225 -9.49 0.51 5.94
N VAL A 226 -8.90 0.15 4.79
CA VAL A 226 -9.03 -1.20 4.22
C VAL A 226 -8.43 -2.26 5.14
N LEU A 227 -7.26 -2.00 5.72
CA LEU A 227 -6.62 -2.89 6.69
C LEU A 227 -7.52 -3.21 7.89
N VAL A 228 -8.20 -2.19 8.44
CA VAL A 228 -8.98 -2.32 9.67
C VAL A 228 -10.36 -2.93 9.44
N TYR A 229 -11.01 -2.59 8.33
CA TYR A 229 -12.42 -2.92 8.12
C TYR A 229 -12.67 -4.03 7.09
N HIS A 230 -11.83 -4.14 6.06
CA HIS A 230 -12.12 -4.99 4.89
C HIS A 230 -11.20 -6.20 4.76
N VAL A 231 -10.01 -6.17 5.38
CA VAL A 231 -9.09 -7.32 5.33
C VAL A 231 -9.64 -8.52 6.09
N ASN A 232 -10.24 -8.34 7.28
CA ASN A 232 -10.85 -9.45 8.03
C ASN A 232 -12.04 -10.07 7.29
N GLU A 233 -12.93 -9.27 6.72
CA GLU A 233 -14.05 -9.79 5.91
C GLU A 233 -13.55 -10.50 4.65
N SER A 234 -12.47 -10.00 4.04
CA SER A 234 -11.84 -10.68 2.90
C SER A 234 -11.22 -12.03 3.30
N LEU A 235 -10.63 -12.13 4.50
CA LEU A 235 -10.12 -13.39 5.05
C LEU A 235 -11.28 -14.38 5.30
N GLU A 236 -12.43 -13.91 5.77
CA GLU A 236 -13.62 -14.74 5.98
C GLU A 236 -14.18 -15.29 4.66
N LEU A 237 -14.23 -14.45 3.62
CA LEU A 237 -14.77 -14.79 2.31
C LEU A 237 -13.83 -15.68 1.49
N HIS A 238 -12.53 -15.37 1.48
CA HIS A 238 -11.57 -15.95 0.52
C HIS A 238 -10.50 -16.82 1.18
N GLY A 239 -10.41 -16.83 2.50
CA GLY A 239 -9.34 -17.51 3.23
C GLY A 239 -8.01 -16.78 3.06
N ASN A 240 -6.99 -17.45 2.52
CA ASN A 240 -5.63 -16.88 2.47
C ASN A 240 -5.49 -15.78 1.41
N LEU A 241 -5.25 -14.54 1.84
CA LEU A 241 -5.09 -13.40 0.93
C LEU A 241 -3.75 -13.40 0.18
N SER A 242 -2.75 -14.18 0.60
CA SER A 242 -1.46 -14.21 -0.09
C SER A 242 -1.56 -14.78 -1.52
N HIS A 243 -2.60 -15.57 -1.80
CA HIS A 243 -2.90 -16.08 -3.15
C HIS A 243 -3.37 -14.98 -4.12
N PHE A 244 -3.85 -13.84 -3.61
CA PHE A 244 -4.40 -12.74 -4.40
C PHE A 244 -3.43 -11.54 -4.50
N SER A 245 -2.22 -11.67 -3.95
CA SER A 245 -1.23 -10.61 -4.01
C SER A 245 -0.78 -10.31 -5.43
N GLN A 246 -0.61 -9.03 -5.75
CA GLN A 246 -0.13 -8.60 -7.08
C GLN A 246 1.38 -8.79 -7.29
N GLN A 247 2.09 -9.38 -6.32
CA GLN A 247 3.54 -9.57 -6.41
C GLN A 247 4.00 -10.34 -7.67
N GLY A 248 3.22 -11.34 -8.11
CA GLY A 248 3.53 -12.10 -9.33
C GLY A 248 3.45 -11.24 -10.59
N LEU A 249 2.47 -10.33 -10.66
CA LEU A 249 2.29 -9.41 -11.79
C LEU A 249 3.41 -8.37 -11.84
N GLU A 250 3.83 -7.81 -10.70
CA GLU A 250 4.95 -6.86 -10.65
C GLU A 250 6.27 -7.51 -11.14
N LYS A 251 6.56 -8.74 -10.71
CA LYS A 251 7.73 -9.50 -11.19
C LYS A 251 7.66 -9.82 -12.68
N LEU A 252 6.46 -10.15 -13.17
CA LEU A 252 6.25 -10.38 -14.60
C LEU A 252 6.51 -9.08 -15.39
N ASN A 253 6.02 -7.95 -14.88
CA ASN A 253 6.25 -6.63 -15.49
C ASN A 253 7.74 -6.28 -15.54
N ASP A 254 8.50 -6.51 -14.47
CA ASP A 254 9.95 -6.31 -14.44
C ASP A 254 10.66 -7.15 -15.51
N ARG A 255 10.27 -8.42 -15.62
CA ARG A 255 10.82 -9.36 -16.61
C ARG A 255 10.51 -8.93 -18.04
N VAL A 256 9.25 -8.58 -18.31
CA VAL A 256 8.78 -8.14 -19.63
C VAL A 256 9.43 -6.82 -20.03
N THR A 257 9.52 -5.85 -19.12
CA THR A 257 10.27 -4.60 -19.32
C THR A 257 11.71 -4.90 -19.71
N GLY A 258 12.37 -5.83 -19.00
CA GLY A 258 13.71 -6.28 -19.33
C GLY A 258 13.83 -6.88 -20.73
N TRP A 259 12.85 -7.69 -21.15
CA TRP A 259 12.83 -8.26 -22.51
C TRP A 259 12.57 -7.22 -23.58
N TYR A 260 11.68 -6.27 -23.29
CA TYR A 260 11.41 -5.17 -24.21
C TYR A 260 12.72 -4.43 -24.50
N PHE A 261 13.42 -3.95 -23.47
CA PHE A 261 14.60 -3.10 -23.63
C PHE A 261 15.90 -3.82 -24.03
N ARG A 262 16.04 -5.11 -23.73
CA ARG A 262 17.30 -5.86 -23.94
C ARG A 262 17.19 -6.98 -24.96
N SER A 263 15.99 -7.31 -25.43
CA SER A 263 15.76 -8.54 -26.20
C SER A 263 14.65 -8.40 -27.24
N SER A 264 14.25 -7.18 -27.60
CA SER A 264 13.31 -6.95 -28.69
C SER A 264 13.86 -5.89 -29.66
N ASN A 265 13.21 -5.74 -30.81
CA ASN A 265 13.57 -4.69 -31.78
C ASN A 265 12.93 -3.32 -31.47
N HIS A 266 12.21 -3.17 -30.34
CA HIS A 266 11.56 -1.94 -29.84
C HIS A 266 10.61 -1.24 -30.85
N LYS A 267 10.16 -1.96 -31.88
CA LYS A 267 9.36 -1.40 -32.98
C LYS A 267 7.95 -1.97 -32.98
N GLY A 268 7.02 -1.19 -32.44
CA GLY A 268 5.57 -1.42 -32.56
C GLY A 268 5.12 -2.82 -32.19
N VAL A 269 4.19 -3.37 -32.97
CA VAL A 269 3.57 -4.69 -32.73
C VAL A 269 4.57 -5.84 -32.78
N GLU A 270 5.66 -5.72 -33.55
CA GLU A 270 6.64 -6.79 -33.69
C GLU A 270 7.42 -7.03 -32.38
N ALA A 271 7.69 -5.97 -31.61
CA ALA A 271 8.29 -6.11 -30.28
C ALA A 271 7.37 -6.88 -29.33
N LEU A 272 6.06 -6.61 -29.38
CA LEU A 272 5.07 -7.35 -28.58
C LEU A 272 5.02 -8.83 -28.97
N LYS A 273 5.03 -9.14 -30.28
CA LYS A 273 5.07 -10.51 -30.78
C LYS A 273 6.33 -11.24 -30.29
N GLN A 274 7.49 -10.60 -30.35
CA GLN A 274 8.76 -11.18 -29.88
C GLN A 274 8.73 -11.49 -28.38
N ILE A 275 8.17 -10.58 -27.57
CA ILE A 275 7.99 -10.77 -26.12
C ILE A 275 7.09 -11.98 -25.85
N MET A 276 5.94 -12.05 -26.52
CA MET A 276 5.00 -13.17 -26.35
C MET A 276 5.61 -14.51 -26.79
N LEU A 277 6.31 -14.54 -27.94
CA LEU A 277 7.01 -15.74 -28.39
C LEU A 277 8.16 -16.16 -27.45
N LYS A 278 8.80 -15.20 -26.78
CA LYS A 278 9.81 -15.50 -25.75
C LYS A 278 9.17 -16.11 -24.51
N GLN A 279 8.07 -15.53 -24.03
CA GLN A 279 7.29 -16.08 -22.91
C GLN A 279 6.85 -17.53 -23.20
N ASN A 280 6.19 -17.76 -24.34
CA ASN A 280 5.73 -19.11 -24.72
C ASN A 280 6.87 -20.13 -24.77
N ARG A 281 8.06 -19.74 -25.28
CA ARG A 281 9.22 -20.64 -25.31
C ARG A 281 9.71 -21.00 -23.91
N LEU A 282 9.69 -20.07 -22.97
CA LEU A 282 10.09 -20.34 -21.58
C LEU A 282 9.09 -21.27 -20.89
N GLU A 283 7.80 -21.03 -21.05
CA GLU A 283 6.74 -21.90 -20.49
C GLU A 283 6.87 -23.33 -21.01
N LEU A 284 7.07 -23.51 -22.32
CA LEU A 284 7.29 -24.83 -22.91
C LEU A 284 8.55 -25.53 -22.39
N LEU A 285 9.61 -24.78 -22.07
CA LEU A 285 10.84 -25.34 -21.49
C LEU A 285 10.64 -25.74 -20.03
N GLU A 286 9.92 -24.92 -19.26
CA GLU A 286 9.56 -25.21 -17.86
C GLU A 286 8.67 -26.46 -17.78
N GLU A 287 7.66 -26.59 -18.63
CA GLU A 287 6.79 -27.77 -18.70
C GLU A 287 7.57 -29.05 -19.04
N LYS A 288 8.50 -28.98 -20.01
CA LYS A 288 9.38 -30.11 -20.37
C LYS A 288 10.31 -30.50 -19.21
N HIS A 289 10.81 -29.52 -18.47
CA HIS A 289 11.65 -29.78 -17.31
C HIS A 289 10.87 -30.42 -16.16
N GLN A 290 9.63 -29.98 -15.93
CA GLN A 290 8.76 -30.53 -14.86
C GLN A 290 8.26 -31.95 -15.15
N ARG A 291 8.10 -32.34 -16.43
CA ARG A 291 7.66 -33.70 -16.80
C ARG A 291 8.75 -34.76 -16.65
N GLY A 292 10.01 -34.37 -16.50
CA GLY A 292 11.15 -35.30 -16.41
C GLY A 292 11.33 -36.16 -17.69
N PRO A 293 12.50 -36.80 -17.87
CA PRO A 293 12.77 -37.61 -19.06
C PRO A 293 12.01 -38.96 -19.14
N ASN A 294 11.19 -39.30 -18.14
CA ASN A 294 10.58 -40.64 -18.01
C ASN A 294 9.04 -40.69 -18.08
N SER A 295 8.36 -39.63 -18.52
CA SER A 295 6.92 -39.69 -18.78
C SER A 295 6.65 -39.80 -20.29
N THR A 296 6.77 -41.02 -20.82
CA THR A 296 6.11 -41.46 -22.06
C THR A 296 4.87 -42.26 -21.71
#